data_AF-A0A164J7E2-F1
#
_entry.id   AF-A0A164J7E2-F1
#
_cell.length_a   1.000
_cell.length_b   1.000
_cell.length_c   1.000
_cell.angle_alpha   90.00
_cell.angle_beta   90.00
_cell.angle_gamma   90.00
#
_symmetry.space_group_name_H-M   'P 1'
#
loop_
_entity.id
_entity.type
_entity.pdbx_description
1 polymer ?
#
loop_
_entity_poly.entity_id
_entity_poly.type
_entity_poly.pdbx_seq_one_letter_code
_entity_poly.pdbx_strand_id
1 'polypeptide(L)'
;MSGKLVSWTHVEELFATDSSTVGGLQACSRLTPVHIHPTNMQKMNVSLAAQVLSKSVADLFRYYRTQTEDPELALRFKDTEGTEELFRLINDVFDIMNGRCRKNAISRDDWEGKKDVLELLTHIDESECYGWDFEDGFDCPPLYPAFASTLTLSTLRVTILSTIDLVDELLGLGFTYVLTGKFNQDCIERFFGIIRSCGGSCNKPTVSSFLQLFRMLTLYYPTKTIIGSNVDGVERMVLLSSYKDWLKKFVYK
;
A
#
# COMPACT_ATOMS: atom_id res chain seq x y z
N MET A 1 -2.56 -20.98 -1.39
CA MET A 1 -1.23 -21.22 -2.01
C MET A 1 -0.66 -22.48 -1.37
N SER A 2 -0.59 -23.58 -2.11
CA SER A 2 -0.28 -24.91 -1.57
C SER A 2 1.21 -25.22 -1.68
N GLY A 3 1.99 -25.01 -0.60
CA GLY A 3 3.36 -25.52 -0.47
C GLY A 3 4.39 -25.09 -1.53
N LYS A 4 4.09 -24.07 -2.34
CA LYS A 4 5.01 -23.54 -3.37
C LYS A 4 6.02 -22.60 -2.72
N LEU A 5 7.28 -22.68 -3.16
CA LEU A 5 8.36 -21.86 -2.62
C LEU A 5 8.17 -20.37 -2.98
N VAL A 6 8.32 -19.51 -1.99
CA VAL A 6 8.40 -18.05 -2.16
C VAL A 6 9.74 -17.60 -1.60
N SER A 7 10.56 -16.96 -2.43
CA SER A 7 11.87 -16.46 -2.00
C SER A 7 12.17 -15.09 -2.60
N TRP A 8 12.85 -14.25 -1.82
CA TRP A 8 13.38 -12.98 -2.32
C TRP A 8 14.47 -13.18 -3.38
N THR A 9 15.18 -14.31 -3.35
CA THR A 9 16.20 -14.67 -4.35
C THR A 9 15.60 -14.72 -5.76
N HIS A 10 14.33 -15.13 -5.91
CA HIS A 10 13.63 -15.10 -7.19
C HIS A 10 13.58 -13.69 -7.79
N VAL A 11 13.40 -12.66 -6.95
CA VAL A 11 13.33 -11.25 -7.37
C VAL A 11 14.71 -10.73 -7.76
N GLU A 12 15.75 -11.11 -7.01
CA GLU A 12 17.14 -10.76 -7.33
C GLU A 12 17.58 -11.36 -8.67
N GLU A 13 17.24 -12.63 -8.90
CA GLU A 13 17.51 -13.32 -10.16
C GLU A 13 16.72 -12.74 -11.33
N LEU A 14 15.44 -12.39 -11.11
CA LEU A 14 14.61 -11.70 -12.10
C LEU A 14 15.25 -10.37 -12.52
N PHE A 15 15.70 -9.58 -11.55
CA PHE A 15 16.32 -8.28 -11.81
C PHE A 15 17.67 -8.41 -12.53
N ALA A 16 18.50 -9.37 -12.13
CA ALA A 16 19.79 -9.63 -12.79
C ALA A 16 19.59 -10.07 -14.25
N THR A 17 18.61 -10.95 -14.49
CA THR A 17 18.25 -11.43 -15.83
C THR A 17 17.75 -10.27 -16.69
N ASP A 18 16.73 -9.53 -16.23
CA ASP A 18 16.12 -8.45 -17.01
C ASP A 18 17.12 -7.33 -17.33
N SER A 19 18.00 -7.00 -16.37
CA SER A 19 19.04 -5.98 -16.53
C SER A 19 20.17 -6.39 -17.47
N SER A 20 20.37 -7.68 -17.69
CA SER A 20 21.38 -8.20 -18.61
C SER A 20 20.91 -8.28 -20.07
N THR A 21 19.62 -8.02 -20.34
CA THR A 21 19.03 -8.05 -21.67
C THR A 21 19.74 -7.08 -22.63
N VAL A 22 20.28 -7.62 -23.71
CA VAL A 22 21.07 -6.88 -24.70
C VAL A 22 20.19 -5.86 -25.42
N GLY A 23 20.56 -4.58 -25.33
CA GLY A 23 19.87 -3.47 -26.02
C GLY A 23 19.23 -2.41 -25.11
N GLY A 24 19.33 -2.55 -23.78
CA GLY A 24 18.81 -1.56 -22.82
C GLY A 24 17.27 -1.48 -22.75
N LEU A 25 16.58 -2.38 -23.46
CA LEU A 25 15.13 -2.56 -23.44
C LEU A 25 14.80 -3.60 -22.37
N GLN A 26 14.79 -3.17 -21.11
CA GLN A 26 14.32 -3.97 -19.98
C GLN A 26 12.82 -4.20 -20.10
N ALA A 27 12.35 -5.42 -19.87
CA ALA A 27 10.91 -5.72 -19.87
C ALA A 27 10.20 -5.03 -18.70
N CYS A 28 10.90 -4.81 -17.58
CA CYS A 28 10.41 -3.99 -16.47
C CYS A 28 11.30 -2.78 -16.20
N SER A 29 11.16 -1.72 -17.01
CA SER A 29 11.94 -0.48 -16.89
C SER A 29 11.76 0.29 -15.57
N ARG A 30 10.83 -0.13 -14.70
CA ARG A 30 10.57 0.51 -13.40
C ARG A 30 11.42 -0.09 -12.28
N LEU A 31 11.86 -1.34 -12.43
CA LEU A 31 12.74 -1.96 -11.46
C LEU A 31 14.14 -1.38 -11.60
N THR A 32 14.71 -0.95 -10.49
CA THR A 32 16.04 -0.36 -10.39
C THR A 32 16.76 -0.97 -9.20
N PRO A 33 18.10 -0.83 -9.07
CA PRO A 33 18.84 -1.41 -7.95
C PRO A 33 18.32 -0.98 -6.57
N VAL A 34 17.69 0.20 -6.49
CA VAL A 34 17.06 0.74 -5.28
C VAL A 34 15.88 -0.11 -4.79
N HIS A 35 15.21 -0.84 -5.68
CA HIS A 35 14.12 -1.75 -5.33
C HIS A 35 14.62 -3.04 -4.67
N ILE A 36 15.81 -3.51 -5.08
CA ILE A 36 16.41 -4.75 -4.59
C ILE A 36 17.19 -4.50 -3.30
N HIS A 37 17.96 -3.41 -3.26
CA HIS A 37 18.80 -3.03 -2.12
C HIS A 37 18.49 -1.61 -1.64
N PRO A 38 17.33 -1.39 -0.99
CA PRO A 38 16.94 -0.07 -0.51
C PRO A 38 17.75 0.36 0.72
N THR A 39 18.15 1.64 0.75
CA THR A 39 18.66 2.29 1.97
C THR A 39 17.57 2.43 3.03
N ASN A 40 17.94 2.73 4.29
CA ASN A 40 16.98 2.88 5.39
C ASN A 40 15.88 3.92 5.11
N MET A 41 16.20 5.02 4.41
CA MET A 41 15.19 6.01 4.02
C MET A 41 14.28 5.48 2.90
N GLN A 42 14.84 4.71 1.97
CA GLN A 42 14.09 4.13 0.85
C GLN A 42 13.17 3.00 1.29
N LYS A 43 13.50 2.26 2.36
CA LYS A 43 12.60 1.26 2.97
C LYS A 43 11.24 1.83 3.41
N MET A 44 11.21 3.12 3.73
CA MET A 44 9.96 3.83 4.09
C MET A 44 9.16 4.29 2.87
N ASN A 45 9.67 4.12 1.66
CA ASN A 45 8.99 4.52 0.44
C ASN A 45 8.09 3.39 -0.08
N VAL A 46 6.80 3.49 0.26
CA VAL A 46 5.75 2.53 -0.17
C VAL A 46 5.70 2.37 -1.69
N SER A 47 6.06 3.41 -2.46
CA SER A 47 6.07 3.31 -3.92
C SER A 47 7.10 2.32 -4.45
N LEU A 48 8.24 2.13 -3.76
CA LEU A 48 9.23 1.13 -4.18
C LEU A 48 8.69 -0.27 -3.94
N ALA A 49 8.12 -0.51 -2.75
CA ALA A 49 7.52 -1.81 -2.42
C ALA A 49 6.37 -2.16 -3.38
N ALA A 50 5.46 -1.21 -3.65
CA ALA A 50 4.34 -1.40 -4.57
C ALA A 50 4.79 -1.70 -6.01
N GLN A 51 5.94 -1.15 -6.45
CA GLN A 51 6.48 -1.45 -7.78
C GLN A 51 7.07 -2.87 -7.86
N VAL A 52 7.75 -3.34 -6.81
CA VAL A 52 8.24 -4.73 -6.73
C VAL A 52 7.10 -5.73 -6.74
N LEU A 53 6.07 -5.50 -5.93
CA LEU A 53 4.93 -6.41 -5.76
C LEU A 53 3.84 -6.19 -6.83
N SER A 54 4.19 -5.62 -7.98
CA SER A 54 3.22 -5.25 -9.00
C SER A 54 2.87 -6.40 -9.94
N LYS A 55 1.71 -6.31 -10.58
CA LYS A 55 1.28 -7.25 -11.62
C LYS A 55 2.29 -7.40 -12.76
N SER A 56 2.95 -6.32 -13.17
CA SER A 56 3.97 -6.37 -14.23
C SER A 56 5.18 -7.24 -13.85
N VAL A 57 5.57 -7.26 -12.58
CA VAL A 57 6.68 -8.11 -12.10
C VAL A 57 6.23 -9.57 -12.04
N ALA A 58 5.00 -9.83 -11.60
CA ALA A 58 4.41 -11.17 -11.63
C ALA A 58 4.30 -11.72 -13.07
N ASP A 59 3.88 -10.89 -14.02
CA ASP A 59 3.81 -11.26 -15.44
C ASP A 59 5.20 -11.53 -16.03
N LEU A 60 6.24 -10.87 -15.52
CA LEU A 60 7.63 -11.11 -15.93
C LEU A 60 8.15 -12.48 -15.47
N PHE A 61 7.82 -12.90 -14.24
CA PHE A 61 8.08 -14.27 -13.78
C PHE A 61 7.44 -15.30 -14.71
N ARG A 62 6.17 -15.07 -15.10
CA ARG A 62 5.47 -15.94 -16.04
C ARG A 62 6.13 -15.95 -17.42
N TYR A 63 6.53 -14.79 -17.92
CA TYR A 63 7.20 -14.65 -19.21
C TYR A 63 8.48 -15.50 -19.27
N TYR A 64 9.40 -15.31 -18.32
CA TYR A 64 10.65 -16.07 -18.32
C TYR A 64 10.47 -17.57 -18.10
N ARG A 65 9.47 -17.98 -17.32
CA ARG A 65 9.15 -19.40 -17.11
C ARG A 65 8.53 -20.06 -18.35
N THR A 66 7.83 -19.31 -19.20
CA THR A 66 7.14 -19.84 -20.40
C THR A 66 7.90 -19.61 -21.71
N GLN A 67 9.05 -18.95 -21.63
CA GLN A 67 9.95 -18.73 -22.76
C GLN A 67 10.40 -20.06 -23.36
N THR A 68 10.18 -20.25 -24.67
CA THR A 68 10.59 -21.48 -25.39
C THR A 68 11.97 -21.34 -26.04
N GLU A 69 12.45 -20.11 -26.23
CA GLU A 69 13.71 -19.80 -26.92
C GLU A 69 14.96 -20.17 -26.08
N ASP A 70 14.85 -20.15 -24.76
CA ASP A 70 15.94 -20.47 -23.83
C ASP A 70 15.45 -21.43 -22.73
N PRO A 71 15.65 -22.75 -22.91
CA PRO A 71 15.25 -23.76 -21.93
C PRO A 71 16.01 -23.68 -20.60
N GLU A 72 17.26 -23.19 -20.60
CA GLU A 72 18.03 -23.02 -19.37
C GLU A 72 17.44 -21.89 -18.53
N LEU A 73 17.06 -20.79 -19.18
CA LEU A 73 16.38 -19.69 -18.50
C LEU A 73 15.01 -20.12 -17.93
N ALA A 74 14.22 -20.86 -18.71
CA ALA A 74 12.94 -21.38 -18.23
C ALA A 74 13.11 -22.33 -17.03
N LEU A 75 14.18 -23.12 -17.01
CA LEU A 75 14.51 -23.99 -15.88
C LEU A 75 14.86 -23.19 -14.61
N ARG A 76 15.56 -22.06 -14.74
CA ARG A 76 15.88 -21.17 -13.61
C ARG A 76 14.64 -20.58 -12.95
N PHE A 77 13.59 -20.30 -13.72
CA PHE A 77 12.34 -19.73 -13.22
C PHE A 77 11.23 -20.78 -12.95
N LYS A 78 11.57 -22.07 -12.93
CA LYS A 78 10.56 -23.14 -12.75
C LYS A 78 9.82 -23.02 -11.41
N ASP A 79 10.53 -22.72 -10.33
CA ASP A 79 9.99 -22.69 -8.97
C ASP A 79 9.44 -21.31 -8.56
N THR A 80 9.35 -20.35 -9.48
CA THR A 80 8.85 -18.99 -9.16
C THR A 80 7.33 -18.84 -9.22
N GLU A 81 6.60 -19.95 -9.41
CA GLU A 81 5.13 -19.93 -9.47
C GLU A 81 4.49 -19.43 -8.17
N GLY A 82 5.01 -19.86 -7.01
CA GLY A 82 4.54 -19.36 -5.72
C GLY A 82 4.73 -17.84 -5.58
N THR A 83 5.89 -17.32 -6.00
CA THR A 83 6.17 -15.88 -5.97
C THR A 83 5.28 -15.10 -6.91
N GLU A 84 5.01 -15.61 -8.13
CA GLU A 84 4.07 -14.99 -9.07
C GLU A 84 2.65 -14.89 -8.48
N GLU A 85 2.12 -16.00 -7.96
CA GLU A 85 0.78 -16.05 -7.36
C GLU A 85 0.67 -15.08 -6.19
N LEU A 86 1.67 -15.05 -5.31
CA LEU A 86 1.72 -14.14 -4.17
C LEU A 86 1.76 -12.67 -4.60
N PHE A 87 2.59 -12.32 -5.58
CA PHE A 87 2.72 -10.94 -6.04
C PHE A 87 1.42 -10.45 -6.69
N ARG A 88 0.75 -11.30 -7.48
CA ARG A 88 -0.57 -10.96 -8.01
C ARG A 88 -1.61 -10.76 -6.91
N LEU A 89 -1.67 -11.67 -5.93
CA LEU A 89 -2.62 -11.56 -4.84
C LEU A 89 -2.38 -10.28 -4.02
N ILE A 90 -1.13 -10.00 -3.65
CA ILE A 90 -0.79 -8.77 -2.91
C ILE A 90 -1.11 -7.52 -3.74
N ASN A 91 -0.81 -7.50 -5.04
CA ASN A 91 -1.16 -6.38 -5.92
C ASN A 91 -2.67 -6.13 -5.91
N ASP A 92 -3.46 -7.17 -6.13
CA ASP A 92 -4.91 -7.05 -6.26
C ASP A 92 -5.55 -6.62 -4.92
N VAL A 93 -5.10 -7.19 -3.80
CA VAL A 93 -5.52 -6.73 -2.46
C VAL A 93 -5.13 -5.28 -2.21
N PHE A 94 -3.89 -4.88 -2.54
CA PHE A 94 -3.44 -3.51 -2.36
C PHE A 94 -4.28 -2.52 -3.19
N ASP A 95 -4.62 -2.86 -4.43
CA ASP A 95 -5.46 -2.04 -5.30
C ASP A 95 -6.90 -1.94 -4.77
N ILE A 96 -7.48 -3.04 -4.28
CA ILE A 96 -8.82 -3.07 -3.66
C ILE A 96 -8.85 -2.20 -2.41
N MET A 97 -7.82 -2.26 -1.55
CA MET A 97 -7.75 -1.50 -0.29
C MET A 97 -7.31 -0.04 -0.48
N ASN A 98 -6.89 0.35 -1.69
CA ASN A 98 -6.42 1.72 -2.00
C ASN A 98 -7.26 2.41 -3.09
N GLY A 99 -8.56 2.11 -3.15
CA GLY A 99 -9.52 2.73 -4.06
C GLY A 99 -9.76 4.21 -3.73
N ARG A 100 -9.07 5.12 -4.46
CA ARG A 100 -9.10 6.59 -4.17
C ARG A 100 -10.05 7.40 -5.04
N CYS A 101 -10.55 6.84 -6.13
CA CYS A 101 -11.44 7.53 -7.07
C CYS A 101 -12.61 6.62 -7.45
N ARG A 102 -13.67 7.22 -8.04
CA ARG A 102 -14.90 6.49 -8.39
C ARG A 102 -14.66 5.27 -9.29
N LYS A 103 -13.65 5.32 -10.17
CA LYS A 103 -13.28 4.21 -11.06
C LYS A 103 -12.78 2.97 -10.29
N ASN A 104 -12.15 3.21 -9.14
CA ASN A 104 -11.56 2.16 -8.30
C ASN A 104 -12.38 1.97 -7.01
N ALA A 105 -13.58 2.54 -6.94
CA ALA A 105 -14.46 2.39 -5.79
C ALA A 105 -15.02 0.97 -5.74
N ILE A 106 -15.43 0.55 -4.54
CA ILE A 106 -16.19 -0.69 -4.37
C ILE A 106 -17.66 -0.36 -4.46
N SER A 107 -18.41 -1.12 -5.24
CA SER A 107 -19.86 -1.03 -5.38
C SER A 107 -20.50 -2.36 -4.98
N ARG A 108 -21.83 -2.42 -4.89
CA ARG A 108 -22.50 -3.70 -4.60
C ARG A 108 -22.31 -4.75 -5.70
N ASP A 109 -22.12 -4.31 -6.94
CA ASP A 109 -22.08 -5.22 -8.10
C ASP A 109 -20.76 -6.01 -8.17
N ASP A 110 -19.67 -5.42 -7.68
CA ASP A 110 -18.32 -5.98 -7.75
C ASP A 110 -17.73 -6.36 -6.37
N TRP A 111 -18.49 -6.15 -5.29
CA TRP A 111 -18.00 -6.37 -3.94
C TRP A 111 -17.68 -7.84 -3.66
N GLU A 112 -18.58 -8.76 -4.04
CA GLU A 112 -18.40 -10.20 -3.72
C GLU A 112 -17.08 -10.75 -4.26
N GLY A 113 -16.76 -10.50 -5.53
CA GLY A 113 -15.50 -10.95 -6.12
C GLY A 113 -14.27 -10.26 -5.51
N LYS A 114 -14.40 -9.00 -5.06
CA LYS A 114 -13.31 -8.31 -4.34
C LYS A 114 -13.13 -8.86 -2.93
N LYS A 115 -14.22 -9.22 -2.26
CA LYS A 115 -14.23 -9.83 -0.93
C LYS A 115 -13.53 -11.18 -0.95
N ASP A 116 -13.81 -12.03 -1.95
CA ASP A 116 -13.11 -13.31 -2.14
C ASP A 116 -11.58 -13.11 -2.23
N VAL A 117 -11.13 -12.12 -3.02
CA VAL A 117 -9.70 -11.82 -3.17
C VAL A 117 -9.07 -11.37 -1.85
N LEU A 118 -9.78 -10.56 -1.06
CA LEU A 118 -9.33 -10.13 0.25
C LEU A 118 -9.22 -11.32 1.22
N GLU A 119 -10.23 -12.18 1.26
CA GLU A 119 -10.26 -13.37 2.12
C GLU A 119 -9.15 -14.36 1.75
N LEU A 120 -8.84 -14.54 0.47
CA LEU A 120 -7.71 -15.38 0.02
C LEU A 120 -6.37 -14.99 0.66
N LEU A 121 -6.12 -13.69 0.88
CA LEU A 121 -4.88 -13.24 1.52
C LEU A 121 -4.88 -13.51 3.03
N THR A 122 -6.04 -13.58 3.68
CA THR A 122 -6.14 -13.90 5.11
C THR A 122 -5.72 -15.34 5.43
N HIS A 123 -5.85 -16.26 4.48
CA HIS A 123 -5.46 -17.67 4.62
C HIS A 123 -3.95 -17.92 4.48
N ILE A 124 -3.14 -16.92 4.12
CA ILE A 124 -1.68 -17.07 4.05
C ILE A 124 -1.09 -17.40 5.43
N ASP A 125 -1.56 -16.73 6.48
CA ASP A 125 -1.12 -16.93 7.87
C ASP A 125 -1.34 -18.37 8.34
N GLU A 126 -2.48 -18.97 7.97
CA GLU A 126 -2.83 -20.36 8.29
C GLU A 126 -1.89 -21.35 7.57
N SER A 127 -1.52 -21.06 6.32
CA SER A 127 -0.61 -21.92 5.54
C SER A 127 0.85 -21.88 6.01
N GLU A 128 1.27 -20.82 6.72
CA GLU A 128 2.61 -20.71 7.31
C GLU A 128 2.69 -21.36 8.71
N CYS A 129 1.57 -21.43 9.44
CA CYS A 129 1.49 -22.05 10.77
C CYS A 129 1.53 -23.59 10.73
N TYR A 130 0.98 -24.22 9.68
CA TYR A 130 1.01 -25.69 9.52
C TYR A 130 2.41 -26.30 9.33
N GLY A 131 3.46 -25.48 9.23
CA GLY A 131 4.85 -25.96 9.26
C GLY A 131 5.41 -26.22 10.67
N TRP A 132 4.64 -25.97 11.73
CA TRP A 132 5.11 -26.09 13.13
C TRP A 132 4.66 -27.34 13.89
N ASP A 133 3.64 -28.06 13.40
CA ASP A 133 3.09 -29.23 14.08
C ASP A 133 3.21 -30.51 13.23
N PHE A 134 4.39 -31.14 13.28
CA PHE A 134 4.49 -32.59 13.08
C PHE A 134 5.48 -33.19 14.09
N GLU A 135 4.93 -33.99 15.00
CA GLU A 135 5.67 -34.87 15.90
C GLU A 135 6.39 -36.00 15.12
N ASP A 136 7.52 -36.41 15.70
CA ASP A 136 8.30 -37.64 15.46
C ASP A 136 9.04 -37.84 14.13
N GLY A 137 10.34 -37.50 14.16
CA GLY A 137 11.37 -38.48 13.79
C GLY A 137 11.91 -38.46 12.36
N PHE A 138 11.54 -37.50 11.52
CA PHE A 138 12.19 -37.29 10.22
C PHE A 138 12.79 -35.88 10.14
N ASP A 139 14.08 -35.81 9.82
CA ASP A 139 14.79 -34.56 9.52
C ASP A 139 14.06 -33.83 8.38
N CYS A 140 13.22 -32.88 8.75
CA CYS A 140 12.56 -32.00 7.80
C CYS A 140 13.58 -30.95 7.32
N PRO A 141 13.63 -30.62 6.02
CA PRO A 141 14.46 -29.51 5.54
C PRO A 141 14.12 -28.24 6.33
N PRO A 142 15.10 -27.34 6.59
CA PRO A 142 14.86 -26.15 7.39
C PRO A 142 13.68 -25.37 6.81
N LEU A 143 12.64 -25.20 7.63
CA LEU A 143 11.46 -24.42 7.30
C LEU A 143 11.94 -23.05 6.81
N TYR A 144 11.65 -22.71 5.55
CA TYR A 144 11.99 -21.40 5.02
C TYR A 144 11.31 -20.33 5.89
N PRO A 145 12.00 -19.23 6.22
CA PRO A 145 11.40 -18.16 7.00
C PRO A 145 10.14 -17.64 6.29
N ALA A 146 9.09 -17.43 7.07
CA ALA A 146 7.84 -16.80 6.63
C ALA A 146 8.08 -15.56 5.75
N PHE A 147 7.19 -15.31 4.79
CA PHE A 147 7.31 -14.17 3.88
C PHE A 147 7.36 -12.83 4.64
N ALA A 148 6.64 -12.74 5.75
CA ALA A 148 6.64 -11.61 6.66
C ALA A 148 6.65 -12.09 8.12
N SER A 149 6.89 -11.16 9.06
CA SER A 149 6.80 -11.52 10.48
C SER A 149 5.37 -11.93 10.85
N THR A 150 5.22 -12.83 11.82
CA THR A 150 3.91 -13.26 12.35
C THR A 150 3.06 -12.07 12.81
N LEU A 151 3.69 -11.04 13.39
CA LEU A 151 2.99 -9.80 13.76
C LEU A 151 2.45 -9.06 12.53
N THR A 152 3.23 -8.99 11.45
CA THR A 152 2.81 -8.37 10.19
C THR A 152 1.62 -9.10 9.59
N LEU A 153 1.67 -10.43 9.53
CA LEU A 153 0.60 -11.25 8.94
C LEU A 153 -0.70 -11.19 9.76
N SER A 154 -0.60 -11.35 11.08
CA SER A 154 -1.75 -11.21 11.97
C SER A 154 -2.38 -9.81 11.90
N THR A 155 -1.56 -8.74 11.87
CA THR A 155 -2.07 -7.36 11.73
C THR A 155 -2.70 -7.13 10.36
N LEU A 156 -2.11 -7.69 9.30
CA LEU A 156 -2.66 -7.63 7.95
C LEU A 156 -4.03 -8.32 7.89
N ARG A 157 -4.17 -9.52 8.48
CA ARG A 157 -5.44 -10.23 8.59
C ARG A 157 -6.50 -9.39 9.29
N VAL A 158 -6.18 -8.83 10.45
CA VAL A 158 -7.11 -7.95 11.18
C VAL A 158 -7.53 -6.75 10.33
N THR A 159 -6.59 -6.13 9.62
CA THR A 159 -6.86 -4.97 8.76
C THR A 159 -7.79 -5.31 7.59
N ILE A 160 -7.57 -6.47 6.97
CA ILE A 160 -8.40 -6.96 5.86
C ILE A 160 -9.82 -7.26 6.33
N LEU A 161 -9.97 -8.05 7.40
CA LEU A 161 -11.28 -8.39 7.96
C LEU A 161 -12.04 -7.14 8.41
N SER A 162 -11.36 -6.20 9.07
CA SER A 162 -11.97 -4.91 9.44
C SER A 162 -12.42 -4.10 8.23
N THR A 163 -11.68 -4.18 7.11
CA THR A 163 -12.05 -3.50 5.86
C THR A 163 -13.28 -4.15 5.23
N ILE A 164 -13.36 -5.48 5.25
CA ILE A 164 -14.52 -6.24 4.78
C ILE A 164 -15.76 -5.82 5.58
N ASP A 165 -15.70 -5.87 6.91
CA ASP A 165 -16.81 -5.51 7.79
C ASP A 165 -17.30 -4.08 7.55
N LEU A 166 -16.38 -3.12 7.43
CA LEU A 166 -16.72 -1.71 7.15
C LEU A 166 -17.37 -1.52 5.78
N VAL A 167 -16.90 -2.24 4.75
CA VAL A 167 -17.49 -2.16 3.41
C VAL A 167 -18.88 -2.78 3.41
N ASP A 168 -19.05 -3.95 4.04
CA ASP A 168 -20.36 -4.61 4.20
C ASP A 168 -21.36 -3.68 4.92
N GLU A 169 -20.96 -3.04 6.01
CA GLU A 169 -21.80 -2.09 6.74
C GLU A 169 -22.20 -0.88 5.88
N LEU A 170 -21.23 -0.23 5.23
CA LEU A 170 -21.49 0.95 4.40
C LEU A 170 -22.39 0.61 3.20
N LEU A 171 -22.14 -0.51 2.52
CA LEU A 171 -23.01 -0.94 1.43
C LEU A 171 -24.41 -1.31 1.93
N GLY A 172 -24.52 -1.91 3.13
CA GLY A 172 -25.77 -2.22 3.81
C GLY A 172 -26.60 -0.97 4.16
N LEU A 173 -25.94 0.11 4.58
CA LEU A 173 -26.56 1.41 4.89
C LEU A 173 -27.08 2.17 3.66
N GLY A 174 -26.82 1.68 2.43
CA GLY A 174 -27.32 2.29 1.21
C GLY A 174 -26.33 3.21 0.48
N PHE A 175 -25.06 3.23 0.88
CA PHE A 175 -24.04 3.95 0.12
C PHE A 175 -23.83 3.30 -1.26
N THR A 176 -23.79 4.12 -2.32
CA THR A 176 -23.64 3.64 -3.70
C THR A 176 -22.27 3.02 -3.96
N TYR A 177 -21.24 3.55 -3.31
CA TYR A 177 -19.88 3.05 -3.42
C TYR A 177 -19.05 3.43 -2.19
N VAL A 178 -17.96 2.69 -1.96
CA VAL A 178 -17.00 2.89 -0.87
C VAL A 178 -15.60 3.16 -1.43
N LEU A 179 -14.91 4.14 -0.88
CA LEU A 179 -13.52 4.48 -1.24
C LEU A 179 -12.58 4.01 -0.13
N THR A 180 -12.09 2.78 -0.24
CA THR A 180 -11.17 2.15 0.72
C THR A 180 -9.87 2.93 0.93
N GLY A 181 -9.42 3.68 -0.10
CA GLY A 181 -8.29 4.60 0.03
C GLY A 181 -8.52 5.78 0.99
N LYS A 182 -9.70 5.89 1.61
CA LYS A 182 -10.00 6.83 2.70
C LYS A 182 -9.81 6.24 4.09
N PHE A 183 -9.62 4.93 4.21
CA PHE A 183 -9.38 4.25 5.50
C PHE A 183 -7.91 4.34 5.94
N ASN A 184 -6.99 4.68 5.03
CA ASN A 184 -5.57 4.82 5.34
C ASN A 184 -5.20 6.19 5.95
N GLN A 185 -4.04 6.22 6.61
CA GLN A 185 -3.51 7.43 7.27
C GLN A 185 -2.80 8.40 6.32
N ASP A 186 -2.78 8.14 5.01
CA ASP A 186 -2.05 8.92 4.01
C ASP A 186 -2.43 10.40 4.02
N CYS A 187 -3.69 10.72 4.38
CA CYS A 187 -4.15 12.09 4.46
C CYS A 187 -3.44 12.87 5.58
N ILE A 188 -3.19 12.23 6.73
CA ILE A 188 -2.48 12.80 7.87
C ILE A 188 -0.98 12.89 7.56
N GLU A 189 -0.40 11.87 6.92
CA GLU A 189 1.00 11.90 6.50
C GLU A 189 1.28 13.03 5.50
N ARG A 190 0.40 13.19 4.50
CA ARG A 190 0.44 14.32 3.56
C ARG A 190 0.34 15.65 4.28
N PHE A 191 -0.53 15.76 5.28
CA PHE A 191 -0.65 16.96 6.10
C PHE A 191 0.65 17.29 6.85
N PHE A 192 1.29 16.30 7.47
CA PHE A 192 2.61 16.50 8.09
C PHE A 192 3.68 16.88 7.07
N GLY A 193 3.63 16.32 5.85
CA GLY A 193 4.46 16.74 4.73
C GLY A 193 4.32 18.23 4.43
N ILE A 194 3.07 18.71 4.29
CA ILE A 194 2.78 20.14 4.05
C ILE A 194 3.35 21.02 5.16
N ILE A 195 3.17 20.64 6.44
CA ILE A 195 3.73 21.40 7.56
C ILE A 195 5.24 21.49 7.48
N ARG A 196 5.94 20.38 7.22
CA ARG A 196 7.40 20.37 7.08
C ARG A 196 7.85 21.25 5.90
N SER A 197 7.16 21.18 4.76
CA SER A 197 7.45 22.02 3.59
C SER A 197 7.25 23.51 3.86
N CYS A 198 6.25 23.89 4.67
CA CYS A 198 6.04 25.29 5.06
C CYS A 198 7.16 25.85 5.95
N GLY A 199 7.90 24.98 6.65
CA GLY A 199 9.07 25.35 7.46
C GLY A 199 10.32 25.71 6.64
N GLY A 200 10.26 25.65 5.30
CA GLY A 200 11.38 25.93 4.42
C GLY A 200 12.56 24.99 4.70
N SER A 201 13.69 25.56 5.10
CA SER A 201 14.89 24.78 5.46
C SER A 201 14.76 24.00 6.78
N CYS A 202 13.72 24.27 7.58
CA CYS A 202 13.48 23.60 8.86
C CYS A 202 12.52 22.40 8.70
N ASN A 203 13.05 21.28 8.20
CA ASN A 203 12.28 20.04 7.99
C ASN A 203 11.86 19.31 9.28
N LYS A 204 12.31 19.79 10.45
CA LYS A 204 12.00 19.24 11.78
C LYS A 204 11.47 20.37 12.67
N PRO A 205 10.19 20.74 12.54
CA PRO A 205 9.63 21.83 13.34
C PRO A 205 9.65 21.47 14.82
N THR A 206 9.97 22.44 15.68
CA THR A 206 9.74 22.34 17.12
C THR A 206 8.23 22.31 17.40
N VAL A 207 7.82 21.86 18.58
CA VAL A 207 6.39 21.84 18.98
C VAL A 207 5.72 23.21 18.79
N SER A 208 6.40 24.29 19.19
CA SER A 208 5.90 25.67 19.01
C SER A 208 5.74 26.04 17.54
N SER A 209 6.73 25.71 16.70
CA SER A 209 6.69 26.00 15.26
C SER A 209 5.61 25.19 14.56
N PHE A 210 5.46 23.91 14.92
CA PHE A 210 4.39 23.04 14.44
C PHE A 210 3.03 23.62 14.77
N LEU A 211 2.81 24.04 16.03
CA LEU A 211 1.53 24.60 16.46
C LEU A 211 1.20 25.91 15.73
N GLN A 212 2.19 26.77 15.50
CA GLN A 212 2.02 28.00 14.73
C GLN A 212 1.66 27.71 13.27
N LEU A 213 2.37 26.80 12.61
CA LEU A 213 2.10 26.39 11.23
C LEU A 213 0.75 25.70 11.09
N PHE A 214 0.40 24.82 12.03
CA PHE A 214 -0.91 24.16 12.09
C PHE A 214 -2.04 25.20 12.14
N ARG A 215 -1.94 26.17 13.06
CA ARG A 215 -2.92 27.26 13.20
C ARG A 215 -3.02 28.09 11.92
N MET A 216 -1.87 28.45 11.33
CA MET A 216 -1.82 29.21 10.10
C MET A 216 -2.49 28.47 8.94
N LEU A 217 -2.20 27.19 8.73
CA LEU A 217 -2.78 26.39 7.66
C LEU A 217 -4.30 26.20 7.85
N THR A 218 -4.74 25.99 9.10
CA THR A 218 -6.17 25.84 9.43
C THR A 218 -6.96 27.10 9.10
N LEU A 219 -6.35 28.28 9.23
CA LEU A 219 -6.94 29.55 8.82
C LEU A 219 -6.81 29.80 7.31
N TYR A 220 -5.66 29.47 6.73
CA TYR A 220 -5.33 29.79 5.34
C TYR A 220 -6.19 29.02 4.33
N TYR A 221 -6.37 27.71 4.51
CA TYR A 221 -7.10 26.89 3.54
C TYR A 221 -8.58 27.29 3.37
N PRO A 222 -9.37 27.45 4.45
CA PRO A 222 -10.73 27.95 4.34
C PRO A 222 -10.79 29.35 3.71
N THR A 223 -9.94 30.27 4.17
CA THR A 223 -9.97 31.67 3.69
C THR A 223 -9.61 31.80 2.21
N LYS A 224 -8.59 31.08 1.74
CA LYS A 224 -8.22 31.04 0.32
C LYS A 224 -9.35 30.50 -0.56
N THR A 225 -10.00 29.42 -0.13
CA THR A 225 -11.12 28.79 -0.87
C THR A 225 -12.30 29.76 -1.00
N ILE A 226 -12.54 30.57 0.03
CA ILE A 226 -13.60 31.58 0.03
C ILE A 226 -13.26 32.78 -0.87
N ILE A 227 -11.99 33.22 -0.92
CA ILE A 227 -11.58 34.34 -1.79
C ILE A 227 -11.75 33.98 -3.28
N GLY A 228 -11.54 32.71 -3.66
CA GLY A 228 -11.67 32.23 -5.04
C GLY A 228 -13.08 31.76 -5.46
N SER A 229 -14.07 31.76 -4.56
CA SER A 229 -15.44 31.32 -4.84
C SER A 229 -16.42 32.52 -4.89
N ASN A 230 -17.41 32.47 -5.78
CA ASN A 230 -18.54 33.42 -5.83
C ASN A 230 -19.49 33.21 -4.63
N VAL A 231 -19.01 33.52 -3.43
CA VAL A 231 -19.77 33.45 -2.18
C VAL A 231 -20.06 34.88 -1.73
N ASP A 232 -21.34 35.20 -1.51
CA ASP A 232 -21.80 36.51 -1.06
C ASP A 232 -21.10 36.94 0.22
N GLY A 233 -20.79 38.25 0.34
CA GLY A 233 -19.93 38.80 1.39
C GLY A 233 -20.39 38.56 2.83
N VAL A 234 -21.65 38.20 3.05
CA VAL A 234 -22.24 37.92 4.36
C VAL A 234 -21.80 36.56 4.91
N GLU A 235 -21.82 35.49 4.10
CA GLU A 235 -21.40 34.14 4.53
C GLU A 235 -19.90 34.09 4.82
N ARG A 236 -19.12 34.84 4.04
CA ARG A 236 -17.66 34.98 4.22
C ARG A 236 -17.30 35.55 5.61
N MET A 237 -18.09 36.47 6.15
CA MET A 237 -17.88 37.06 7.49
C MET A 237 -18.30 36.14 8.63
N VAL A 238 -19.40 35.38 8.47
CA VAL A 238 -19.90 34.44 9.50
C VAL A 238 -18.96 33.26 9.72
N LEU A 239 -18.35 32.74 8.66
CA LEU A 239 -17.33 31.69 8.75
C LEU A 239 -16.07 32.20 9.47
N LEU A 240 -15.57 33.38 9.09
CA LEU A 240 -14.39 33.98 9.72
C LEU A 240 -14.60 34.29 11.22
N SER A 241 -15.79 34.76 11.60
CA SER A 241 -16.11 35.02 13.00
C SER A 241 -16.25 33.73 13.82
N SER A 242 -16.87 32.68 13.28
CA SER A 242 -16.98 31.39 13.98
C SER A 242 -15.61 30.73 14.19
N TYR A 243 -14.72 30.80 13.20
CA TYR A 243 -13.34 30.31 13.32
C TYR A 243 -12.52 31.12 14.34
N LYS A 244 -12.67 32.45 14.36
CA LYS A 244 -12.05 33.33 15.34
C LYS A 244 -12.48 32.96 16.76
N ASP A 245 -13.77 32.74 16.98
CA ASP A 245 -14.31 32.40 18.30
C ASP A 245 -13.89 31.00 18.74
N TRP A 246 -13.80 30.05 17.80
CA TRP A 246 -13.25 28.71 18.06
C TRP A 246 -11.77 28.76 18.45
N LEU A 247 -10.94 29.52 17.72
CA LEU A 247 -9.53 29.67 18.04
C LEU A 247 -9.30 30.38 19.38
N LYS A 248 -10.10 31.40 19.71
CA LYS A 248 -10.02 32.07 21.03
C LYS A 248 -10.29 31.10 22.19
N LYS A 249 -11.20 30.15 22.03
CA LYS A 249 -11.49 29.13 23.06
C LYS A 249 -10.30 28.20 23.36
N PHE A 250 -9.40 28.00 22.40
CA PHE A 250 -8.21 27.16 22.55
C PHE A 250 -6.91 27.92 22.85
N VAL A 251 -6.93 29.26 22.78
CA VAL A 251 -5.75 30.13 23.02
C VAL A 251 -5.67 30.62 24.48
N TYR A 252 -6.77 30.59 25.23
CA TYR A 252 -6.84 31.05 26.63
C TYR A 252 -7.04 29.91 27.65
N LYS A 253 -6.43 28.75 27.41
CA LYS A 253 -6.20 27.73 28.43
C LYS A 253 -4.71 27.44 28.53
#